data_AF-A0A5J0PYM4-F1
#
_entry.id   AF-A0A5J0PYM4-F1
#
_cell.length_a   1.000
_cell.length_b   1.000
_cell.length_c   1.000
_cell.angle_alpha   90.00
_cell.angle_beta   90.00
_cell.angle_gamma   90.00
#
_symmetry.space_group_name_H-M   'P 1'
#
loop_
_entity.id
_entity.type
_entity.pdbx_description
1 polymer ?
#
loop_
_entity_poly.entity_id
_entity_poly.type
_entity_poly.pdbx_seq_one_letter_code
_entity_poly.pdbx_strand_id
1 'polypeptide(L)'
;MARAKLKFRLHRAVIVLFCLTLLVALMQGASWFSQNHQRQRNPQLEELARTLARQVTLNIAPLMRSETPDENRINAVLRQLTQESRILDAGVYDEQGDLITRAGESVNVRDRLALDGKKAGSYFNQQIVEPIQGKNGPLGYLRLTLDTHTLATEAKQVDNTTNILRLMLLLSLAIGVVLTRTLLQGKRTRWQQSPFLLTASKPVPEEEEREEKE
;
A
#
# COMPACT_ATOMS: atom_id res chain seq x y z
N MET A 1 -20.15 -0.91 -51.51
CA MET A 1 -20.45 -0.34 -50.17
C MET A 1 -20.09 -1.25 -48.97
N ALA A 2 -19.83 -2.56 -49.15
CA ALA A 2 -19.44 -3.47 -48.05
C ALA A 2 -18.09 -3.14 -47.37
N ARG A 3 -17.11 -2.62 -48.12
CA ARG A 3 -15.79 -2.24 -47.56
C ARG A 3 -15.86 -1.08 -46.57
N ALA A 4 -16.81 -0.16 -46.70
CA ALA A 4 -17.00 0.96 -45.75
C ALA A 4 -17.67 0.50 -44.45
N LYS A 5 -18.69 -0.37 -44.55
CA LYS A 5 -19.37 -0.99 -43.39
C LYS A 5 -18.40 -1.87 -42.56
N LEU A 6 -17.46 -2.57 -43.21
CA LEU A 6 -16.44 -3.35 -42.52
C LEU A 6 -15.40 -2.47 -41.80
N LYS A 7 -14.94 -1.39 -42.45
CA LYS A 7 -14.01 -0.40 -41.85
C LYS A 7 -14.60 0.24 -40.59
N PHE A 8 -15.89 0.55 -40.58
CA PHE A 8 -16.58 1.12 -39.41
C PHE A 8 -16.68 0.14 -38.23
N ARG A 9 -16.99 -1.14 -38.51
CA ARG A 9 -17.02 -2.20 -37.49
C ARG A 9 -15.62 -2.50 -36.94
N LEU A 10 -14.61 -2.48 -37.82
CA LEU A 10 -13.21 -2.67 -37.44
C LEU A 10 -12.73 -1.52 -36.55
N HIS A 11 -13.05 -0.28 -36.88
CA HIS A 11 -12.68 0.89 -36.09
C HIS A 11 -13.28 0.83 -34.68
N ARG A 12 -14.56 0.43 -34.56
CA ARG A 12 -15.21 0.21 -33.26
C ARG A 12 -14.55 -0.91 -32.45
N ALA A 13 -14.21 -2.03 -33.09
CA ALA A 13 -13.53 -3.14 -32.43
C ALA A 13 -12.12 -2.75 -31.92
N VAL A 14 -11.37 -1.97 -32.69
CA VAL A 14 -10.04 -1.47 -32.31
C VAL A 14 -10.14 -0.53 -31.11
N ILE A 15 -11.12 0.38 -31.07
CA ILE A 15 -11.33 1.30 -29.95
C ILE A 15 -11.68 0.53 -28.66
N VAL A 16 -12.52 -0.50 -28.75
CA VAL A 16 -12.89 -1.34 -27.60
C VAL A 16 -11.69 -2.12 -27.09
N LEU A 17 -10.89 -2.71 -27.98
CA LEU A 17 -9.69 -3.46 -27.60
C LEU A 17 -8.65 -2.56 -26.95
N PHE A 18 -8.45 -1.35 -27.48
CA PHE A 18 -7.58 -0.34 -26.88
C PHE A 18 -8.05 0.10 -25.47
N CYS A 19 -9.35 0.30 -25.28
CA CYS A 19 -9.91 0.60 -23.96
C CYS A 19 -9.71 -0.54 -22.95
N LEU A 20 -9.89 -1.80 -23.39
CA LEU A 20 -9.65 -2.97 -22.54
C LEU A 20 -8.18 -3.07 -22.12
N THR A 21 -7.24 -2.84 -23.05
CA THR A 21 -5.81 -2.84 -22.73
C THR A 21 -5.43 -1.73 -21.74
N LEU A 22 -6.03 -0.54 -21.87
CA LEU A 22 -5.83 0.57 -20.95
C LEU A 22 -6.37 0.26 -19.55
N LEU A 23 -7.54 -0.39 -19.46
CA LEU A 23 -8.11 -0.81 -18.17
C LEU A 23 -7.22 -1.82 -17.44
N VAL A 24 -6.69 -2.80 -18.16
CA VAL A 24 -5.75 -3.78 -17.57
C VAL A 24 -4.47 -3.09 -17.11
N ALA A 25 -3.91 -2.18 -17.92
CA ALA A 25 -2.74 -1.40 -17.54
C ALA A 25 -2.99 -0.52 -16.31
N LEU A 26 -4.17 0.08 -16.18
CA LEU A 26 -4.56 0.84 -14.99
C LEU A 26 -4.69 -0.04 -13.74
N MET A 27 -5.30 -1.22 -13.88
CA MET A 27 -5.44 -2.16 -12.76
C MET A 27 -4.09 -2.70 -12.29
N GLN A 28 -3.18 -2.97 -13.22
CA GLN A 28 -1.79 -3.35 -12.92
C GLN A 28 -1.01 -2.18 -12.31
N GLY A 29 -1.18 -0.97 -12.82
CA GLY A 29 -0.56 0.25 -12.31
C GLY A 29 -1.01 0.58 -10.88
N ALA A 30 -2.30 0.43 -10.57
CA ALA A 30 -2.84 0.65 -9.23
C ALA A 30 -2.29 -0.36 -8.21
N SER A 31 -2.23 -1.65 -8.58
CA SER A 31 -1.70 -2.70 -7.70
C SER A 31 -0.20 -2.56 -7.47
N TRP A 32 0.57 -2.29 -8.53
CA TRP A 32 2.01 -2.09 -8.44
C TRP A 32 2.36 -0.82 -7.65
N PHE A 33 1.65 0.28 -7.89
CA PHE A 33 1.87 1.53 -7.16
C PHE A 33 1.53 1.39 -5.67
N SER A 34 0.44 0.70 -5.34
CA SER A 34 0.06 0.43 -3.94
C SER A 34 1.13 -0.40 -3.20
N GLN A 35 1.63 -1.47 -3.84
CA GLN A 35 2.68 -2.32 -3.23
C GLN A 35 4.03 -1.61 -3.13
N ASN A 36 4.43 -0.88 -4.18
CA ASN A 36 5.72 -0.19 -4.20
C ASN A 36 5.73 0.98 -3.19
N HIS A 37 4.58 1.61 -2.98
CA HIS A 37 4.42 2.66 -1.97
C HIS A 37 4.49 2.12 -0.53
N GLN A 38 4.04 0.89 -0.28
CA GLN A 38 4.25 0.25 1.03
C GLN A 38 5.73 -0.11 1.26
N ARG A 39 6.45 -0.56 0.23
CA ARG A 39 7.89 -0.93 0.33
C ARG A 39 8.82 0.28 0.48
N GLN A 40 8.47 1.45 -0.07
CA GLN A 40 9.30 2.65 0.03
C GLN A 40 9.09 3.49 1.30
N ARG A 41 8.12 3.15 2.16
CA ARG A 41 7.78 3.95 3.36
C ARG A 41 8.72 3.80 4.56
N ASN A 42 9.58 2.78 4.61
CA ASN A 42 10.35 2.44 5.81
C ASN A 42 11.90 2.35 5.72
N PRO A 43 12.61 2.38 4.57
CA PRO A 43 14.06 2.16 4.60
C PRO A 43 14.82 3.32 5.26
N GLN A 44 14.37 4.56 5.09
CA GLN A 44 15.05 5.73 5.68
C GLN A 44 14.90 5.78 7.22
N LEU A 45 13.74 5.43 7.74
CA LEU A 45 13.51 5.35 9.19
C LEU A 45 14.23 4.16 9.80
N GLU A 46 14.29 3.04 9.09
CA GLU A 46 15.12 1.90 9.49
C GLU A 46 16.58 2.31 9.58
N GLU A 47 17.12 3.03 8.60
CA GLU A 47 18.50 3.52 8.61
C GLU A 47 18.76 4.49 9.77
N LEU A 48 17.83 5.41 10.06
CA LEU A 48 17.95 6.32 11.20
C LEU A 48 17.88 5.58 12.53
N ALA A 49 16.91 4.68 12.69
CA ALA A 49 16.75 3.91 13.91
C ALA A 49 17.91 2.91 14.11
N ARG A 50 18.49 2.38 13.03
CA ARG A 50 19.69 1.55 13.05
C ARG A 50 20.93 2.34 13.44
N THR A 51 21.05 3.58 12.97
CA THR A 51 22.14 4.48 13.36
C THR A 51 22.02 4.86 14.84
N LEU A 52 20.80 5.18 15.30
CA LEU A 52 20.51 5.44 16.70
C LEU A 52 20.79 4.22 17.57
N ALA A 53 20.34 3.03 17.16
CA ALA A 53 20.63 1.76 17.84
C ALA A 53 22.14 1.58 17.98
N ARG A 54 22.90 1.79 16.90
CA ARG A 54 24.36 1.70 16.93
C ARG A 54 24.98 2.69 17.91
N GLN A 55 24.54 3.94 17.92
CA GLN A 55 25.01 4.94 18.89
C GLN A 55 24.72 4.52 20.34
N VAL A 56 23.53 3.97 20.59
CA VAL A 56 23.15 3.46 21.92
C VAL A 56 24.01 2.26 22.31
N THR A 57 24.27 1.33 21.40
CA THR A 57 25.15 0.17 21.69
C THR A 57 26.55 0.61 22.11
N LEU A 58 27.09 1.71 21.54
CA LEU A 58 28.40 2.25 21.94
C LEU A 58 28.39 2.82 23.37
N ASN A 59 27.26 3.39 23.80
CA ASN A 59 27.08 3.89 25.16
C ASN A 59 26.88 2.75 26.17
N ILE A 60 26.16 1.69 25.77
CA ILE A 60 25.88 0.52 26.62
C ILE A 60 27.08 -0.43 26.72
N ALA A 61 27.90 -0.54 25.68
CA ALA A 61 29.07 -1.43 25.66
C ALA A 61 29.97 -1.37 26.91
N PRO A 62 30.39 -0.19 27.43
CA PRO A 62 31.17 -0.13 28.67
C PRO A 62 30.41 -0.63 29.91
N LEU A 63 29.08 -0.51 29.95
CA LEU A 63 28.23 -0.96 31.06
C LEU A 63 28.05 -2.49 31.09
N MET A 64 28.37 -3.17 29.97
CA MET A 64 28.33 -4.63 29.86
C MET A 64 29.72 -5.28 29.95
N ARG A 65 30.80 -4.50 30.08
CA ARG A 65 32.18 -5.04 30.15
C ARG A 65 32.57 -5.55 31.52
N SER A 66 31.87 -5.13 32.58
CA SER A 66 32.07 -5.65 33.93
C SER A 66 31.51 -7.08 34.05
N GLU A 67 32.05 -7.89 34.97
CA GLU A 67 31.58 -9.26 35.24
C GLU A 67 30.07 -9.33 35.52
N THR A 68 29.49 -8.24 36.06
CA THR A 68 28.06 -8.03 36.18
C THR A 68 27.65 -6.78 35.39
N PRO A 69 26.72 -6.87 34.43
CA PRO A 69 26.18 -5.70 33.74
C PRO A 69 25.51 -4.72 34.71
N ASP A 70 25.72 -3.41 34.53
CA ASP A 70 25.07 -2.38 35.37
C ASP A 70 23.63 -2.13 34.88
N GLU A 71 22.72 -3.06 35.24
CA GLU A 71 21.31 -3.07 34.81
C GLU A 71 20.60 -1.73 35.03
N ASN A 72 20.88 -1.06 36.16
CA ASN A 72 20.24 0.21 36.52
C ASN A 72 20.59 1.32 35.54
N ARG A 73 21.88 1.43 35.18
CA ARG A 73 22.34 2.42 34.20
C ARG A 73 21.85 2.10 32.80
N ILE A 74 21.86 0.83 32.41
CA ILE A 74 21.34 0.39 31.12
C ILE A 74 19.84 0.73 31.02
N ASN A 75 19.06 0.41 32.06
CA ASN A 75 17.64 0.74 32.12
C ASN A 75 17.38 2.25 32.01
N ALA A 76 18.19 3.09 32.67
CA ALA A 76 18.07 4.55 32.53
C ALA A 76 18.24 5.02 31.07
N VAL A 77 19.23 4.47 30.35
CA VAL A 77 19.43 4.76 28.92
C VAL A 77 18.24 4.28 28.09
N LEU A 78 17.76 3.06 28.32
CA LEU A 78 16.60 2.52 27.59
C LEU A 78 15.32 3.32 27.87
N ARG A 79 15.10 3.77 29.12
CA ARG A 79 13.96 4.61 29.46
C ARG A 79 13.97 5.92 28.71
N GLN A 80 15.13 6.58 28.62
CA GLN A 80 15.27 7.82 27.85
C GLN A 80 14.90 7.58 26.36
N LEU A 81 15.34 6.47 25.79
CA LEU A 81 14.98 6.10 24.42
C LEU A 81 13.47 5.90 24.27
N THR A 82 12.82 5.20 25.19
CA THR A 82 11.36 4.95 25.09
C THR A 82 10.48 6.14 25.49
N GLN A 83 11.00 7.15 26.19
CA GLN A 83 10.23 8.32 26.63
C GLN A 83 10.17 9.43 25.58
N GLU A 84 11.28 9.71 24.90
CA GLU A 84 11.39 10.85 23.97
C GLU A 84 11.28 10.45 22.49
N SER A 85 11.29 9.15 22.19
CA SER A 85 11.34 8.67 20.81
C SER A 85 10.13 7.82 20.44
N ARG A 86 9.99 7.57 19.13
CA ARG A 86 8.99 6.69 18.53
C ARG A 86 9.27 5.19 18.76
N ILE A 87 10.10 4.86 19.75
CA ILE A 87 10.44 3.49 20.14
C ILE A 87 9.41 3.03 21.18
N LEU A 88 8.64 1.99 20.84
CA LEU A 88 7.67 1.35 21.74
C LEU A 88 8.34 0.61 22.89
N ASP A 89 9.41 -0.11 22.58
CA ASP A 89 10.10 -1.00 23.52
C ASP A 89 11.57 -1.13 23.15
N ALA A 90 12.43 -1.14 24.16
CA ALA A 90 13.86 -1.35 24.02
C ALA A 90 14.31 -2.38 25.06
N GLY A 91 15.06 -3.39 24.61
CA GLY A 91 15.57 -4.46 25.48
C GLY A 91 17.02 -4.79 25.17
N VAL A 92 17.80 -5.04 26.21
CA VAL A 92 19.19 -5.50 26.10
C VAL A 92 19.25 -6.95 26.54
N TYR A 93 19.87 -7.76 25.71
CA TYR A 93 20.09 -9.19 25.90
C TYR A 93 21.60 -9.45 26.02
N ASP A 94 21.97 -10.46 26.77
CA ASP A 94 23.36 -10.92 26.84
C ASP A 94 23.78 -11.69 25.57
N GLU A 95 24.99 -12.26 25.58
CA GLU A 95 25.52 -13.06 24.48
C GLU A 95 24.71 -14.35 24.23
N GLN A 96 24.13 -14.92 25.30
CA GLN A 96 23.34 -16.15 25.29
C GLN A 96 21.88 -15.91 24.85
N GLY A 97 21.43 -14.65 24.84
CA GLY A 97 20.08 -14.23 24.50
C GLY A 97 19.15 -14.07 25.71
N ASP A 98 19.68 -14.11 26.93
CA ASP A 98 18.92 -13.84 28.14
C ASP A 98 18.70 -12.33 28.32
N LEU A 99 17.51 -11.96 28.80
CA LEU A 99 17.13 -10.56 28.96
C LEU A 99 17.80 -9.98 30.21
N ILE A 100 18.69 -9.01 30.00
CA ILE A 100 19.31 -8.23 31.09
C ILE A 100 18.30 -7.19 31.58
N THR A 101 17.80 -6.35 30.68
CA THR A 101 16.85 -5.30 31.06
C THR A 101 16.00 -4.83 29.88
N ARG A 102 14.82 -4.28 30.18
CA ARG A 102 13.84 -3.78 29.22
C ARG A 102 13.20 -2.49 29.71
N ALA A 103 12.93 -1.57 28.80
CA ALA A 103 12.13 -0.39 29.03
C ALA A 103 11.10 -0.21 27.92
N GLY A 104 9.94 0.40 28.23
CA GLY A 104 8.86 0.67 27.30
C GLY A 104 7.63 -0.22 27.52
N GLU A 105 6.85 -0.40 26.47
CA GLU A 105 5.59 -1.14 26.51
C GLU A 105 5.84 -2.65 26.63
N SER A 106 5.33 -3.25 27.71
CA SER A 106 5.46 -4.68 28.00
C SER A 106 4.36 -5.50 27.30
N VAL A 107 4.26 -5.40 25.98
CA VAL A 107 3.32 -6.25 25.22
C VAL A 107 3.86 -7.67 25.14
N ASN A 108 3.04 -8.67 25.48
CA ASN A 108 3.41 -10.06 25.34
C ASN A 108 3.64 -10.41 23.86
N VAL A 109 4.65 -11.23 23.56
CA VAL A 109 4.93 -11.67 22.18
C VAL A 109 3.73 -12.39 21.57
N ARG A 110 2.94 -13.11 22.38
CA ARG A 110 1.72 -13.79 21.93
C ARG A 110 0.63 -12.81 21.49
N ASP A 111 0.49 -11.69 22.23
CA ASP A 111 -0.44 -10.62 21.89
C ASP A 111 0.01 -9.90 20.62
N ARG A 112 1.33 -9.67 20.44
CA ARG A 112 1.90 -9.08 19.21
C ARG A 112 1.69 -9.97 17.99
N LEU A 113 1.81 -11.28 18.14
CA LEU A 113 1.62 -12.27 17.08
C LEU A 113 0.15 -12.66 16.87
N ALA A 114 -0.78 -12.09 17.66
CA ALA A 114 -2.21 -12.37 17.62
C ALA A 114 -2.53 -13.88 17.73
N LEU A 115 -1.73 -14.64 18.48
CA LEU A 115 -1.88 -16.11 18.59
C LEU A 115 -3.18 -16.51 19.30
N ASP A 116 -3.75 -15.63 20.12
CA ASP A 116 -4.98 -15.87 20.88
C ASP A 116 -6.25 -15.38 20.15
N GLY A 117 -6.15 -15.08 18.85
CA GLY A 117 -7.30 -14.84 17.97
C GLY A 117 -8.02 -13.49 18.15
N LYS A 118 -7.72 -12.75 19.22
CA LYS A 118 -8.01 -11.31 19.29
C LYS A 118 -7.05 -10.64 18.31
N LYS A 119 -7.55 -10.23 17.15
CA LYS A 119 -6.78 -9.44 16.17
C LYS A 119 -6.31 -8.16 16.86
N ALA A 120 -5.15 -8.21 17.51
CA ALA A 120 -4.40 -7.03 17.89
C ALA A 120 -4.19 -6.28 16.58
N GLY A 121 -4.85 -5.13 16.44
CA GLY A 121 -5.02 -4.48 15.15
C GLY A 121 -3.67 -4.18 14.55
N SER A 122 -3.21 -5.03 13.62
CA SER A 122 -2.10 -4.80 12.69
C SER A 122 -1.04 -3.81 13.20
N TYR A 123 -0.52 -4.02 14.42
CA TYR A 123 0.57 -3.22 14.96
C TYR A 123 1.79 -3.63 14.15
N PHE A 124 1.98 -2.99 13.00
CA PHE A 124 3.19 -3.14 12.22
C PHE A 124 4.31 -2.57 13.07
N ASN A 125 4.98 -3.42 13.81
CA ASN A 125 6.09 -3.01 14.65
C ASN A 125 7.36 -3.46 13.94
N GLN A 126 8.23 -2.50 13.64
CA GLN A 126 9.53 -2.83 13.07
C GLN A 126 10.51 -3.08 14.22
N GLN A 127 11.10 -4.27 14.24
CA GLN A 127 12.12 -4.65 15.22
C GLN A 127 13.50 -4.56 14.58
N ILE A 128 14.40 -3.88 15.27
CA ILE A 128 15.80 -3.74 14.88
C ILE A 128 16.63 -4.37 15.99
N VAL A 129 17.59 -5.22 15.60
CA VAL A 129 18.54 -5.84 16.49
C VAL A 129 19.94 -5.39 16.06
N GLU A 130 20.66 -4.74 16.96
CA GLU A 130 22.06 -4.38 16.76
C GLU A 130 22.95 -5.06 17.82
N PRO A 131 24.09 -5.63 17.41
CA PRO A 131 25.03 -6.25 18.34
C PRO A 131 25.78 -5.20 19.15
N ILE A 132 25.96 -5.46 20.44
CA ILE A 132 26.77 -4.65 21.34
C ILE A 132 28.22 -5.13 21.23
N GLN A 133 29.05 -4.39 20.50
CA GLN A 133 30.43 -4.82 20.20
C GLN A 133 31.36 -4.70 21.42
N GLY A 134 32.02 -5.81 21.76
CA GLY A 134 33.10 -5.90 22.74
C GLY A 134 34.48 -5.99 22.09
N LYS A 135 35.53 -6.22 22.91
CA LYS A 135 36.91 -6.36 22.42
C LYS A 135 37.15 -7.66 21.65
N ASN A 136 36.47 -8.75 22.04
CA ASN A 136 36.69 -10.11 21.52
C ASN A 136 35.45 -10.71 20.84
N GLY A 137 34.39 -9.93 20.63
CA GLY A 137 33.10 -10.41 20.12
C GLY A 137 31.93 -9.56 20.61
N PRO A 138 30.69 -9.90 20.21
CA PRO A 138 29.50 -9.24 20.71
C PRO A 138 29.28 -9.61 22.20
N LEU A 139 29.16 -8.60 23.06
CA LEU A 139 28.82 -8.78 24.48
C LEU A 139 27.33 -9.12 24.68
N GLY A 140 26.52 -8.87 23.66
CA GLY A 140 25.08 -9.08 23.66
C GLY A 140 24.39 -8.29 22.56
N TYR A 141 23.07 -8.11 22.69
CA TYR A 141 22.23 -7.55 21.63
C TYR A 141 21.26 -6.49 22.17
N LEU A 142 21.16 -5.37 21.47
CA LEU A 142 20.14 -4.36 21.69
C LEU A 142 18.99 -4.60 20.71
N ARG A 143 17.78 -4.80 21.23
CA ARG A 143 16.53 -4.86 20.46
C ARG A 143 15.75 -3.57 20.64
N LEU A 144 15.38 -2.92 19.54
CA LEU A 144 14.46 -1.79 19.52
C LEU A 144 13.19 -2.18 18.75
N THR A 145 12.02 -1.82 19.28
CA THR A 145 10.73 -1.95 18.60
C THR A 145 10.21 -0.54 18.30
N LEU A 146 9.97 -0.23 17.03
CA LEU A 146 9.49 1.07 16.57
C LEU A 146 7.97 1.08 16.38
N ASP A 147 7.33 2.18 16.77
CA ASP A 147 5.92 2.45 16.46
C ASP A 147 5.78 2.93 15.00
N THR A 148 5.11 2.14 14.14
CA THR A 148 4.80 2.58 12.77
C THR A 148 3.38 3.14 12.63
N HIS A 149 2.57 3.15 13.69
CA HIS A 149 1.12 3.40 13.64
C HIS A 149 0.74 4.82 13.17
N THR A 150 1.64 5.81 13.29
CA THR A 150 1.39 7.20 12.86
C THR A 150 2.20 7.62 11.63
N LEU A 151 2.94 6.72 10.95
CA LEU A 151 3.67 7.05 9.70
C LEU A 151 2.74 7.19 8.48
N ALA A 152 1.42 7.06 8.67
CA ALA A 152 0.42 7.28 7.63
C ALA A 152 0.04 8.75 7.43
N THR A 153 0.36 9.62 8.39
CA THR A 153 -0.25 10.95 8.44
C THR A 153 0.73 12.12 8.40
N GLU A 154 2.05 11.90 8.36
CA GLU A 154 3.00 12.99 8.17
C GLU A 154 3.89 12.85 6.93
N ALA A 155 4.12 14.01 6.31
CA ALA A 155 4.99 14.33 5.18
C ALA A 155 4.32 14.28 3.81
N LYS A 156 3.75 15.42 3.38
CA LYS A 156 3.89 16.13 2.06
C LYS A 156 3.84 15.33 0.74
N GLN A 157 3.60 14.03 0.80
CA GLN A 157 3.68 12.99 -0.23
C GLN A 157 2.40 12.13 -0.20
N VAL A 158 1.37 12.61 0.49
CA VAL A 158 -0.02 12.22 0.26
C VAL A 158 -0.56 12.95 -0.98
N ASP A 159 0.04 14.06 -1.41
CA ASP A 159 -0.45 14.84 -2.55
C ASP A 159 -0.19 14.14 -3.89
N ASN A 160 1.02 13.65 -4.14
CA ASN A 160 1.34 13.00 -5.41
C ASN A 160 0.66 11.63 -5.58
N THR A 161 0.56 10.84 -4.52
CA THR A 161 -0.06 9.51 -4.55
C THR A 161 -1.59 9.62 -4.66
N THR A 162 -2.20 10.54 -3.92
CA THR A 162 -3.64 10.84 -4.04
C THR A 162 -3.97 11.46 -5.39
N ASN A 163 -3.09 12.31 -5.93
CA ASN A 163 -3.29 12.88 -7.26
C ASN A 163 -3.16 11.81 -8.36
N ILE A 164 -2.24 10.85 -8.23
CA ILE A 164 -2.14 9.68 -9.14
C ILE A 164 -3.40 8.80 -9.04
N LEU A 165 -3.92 8.55 -7.83
CA LEU A 165 -5.17 7.80 -7.65
C LEU A 165 -6.38 8.56 -8.23
N ARG A 166 -6.46 9.88 -8.02
CA ARG A 166 -7.47 10.75 -8.64
C ARG A 166 -7.36 10.75 -10.16
N LEU A 167 -6.14 10.80 -10.72
CA LEU A 167 -5.89 10.71 -12.15
C LEU A 167 -6.33 9.36 -12.72
N MET A 168 -6.02 8.24 -12.05
CA MET A 168 -6.48 6.90 -12.45
C MET A 168 -8.01 6.80 -12.44
N LEU A 169 -8.67 7.40 -11.44
CA LEU A 169 -10.14 7.45 -11.36
C LEU A 169 -10.73 8.25 -12.54
N LEU A 170 -10.17 9.43 -12.84
CA LEU A 170 -10.59 10.27 -13.95
C LEU A 170 -10.37 9.59 -15.31
N LEU A 171 -9.24 8.88 -15.49
CA LEU A 171 -8.97 8.10 -16.69
C LEU A 171 -9.95 6.94 -16.86
N SER A 172 -10.24 6.20 -15.79
CA SER A 172 -11.26 5.14 -15.81
C SER A 172 -12.64 5.67 -16.19
N LEU A 173 -13.03 6.83 -15.64
CA LEU A 173 -14.29 7.49 -15.98
C LEU A 173 -14.34 7.87 -17.47
N ALA A 174 -13.28 8.49 -17.98
CA ALA A 174 -13.17 8.89 -19.38
C ALA A 174 -13.27 7.68 -20.33
N ILE A 175 -12.57 6.59 -20.01
CA ILE A 175 -12.63 5.33 -20.78
C ILE A 175 -14.06 4.76 -20.77
N GLY A 176 -14.75 4.77 -19.62
CA GLY A 176 -16.13 4.32 -19.50
C GLY A 176 -17.11 5.15 -20.33
N VAL A 177 -16.93 6.47 -20.39
CA VAL A 177 -17.72 7.38 -21.24
C VAL A 177 -17.47 7.10 -22.73
N VAL A 178 -16.22 6.88 -23.13
CA VAL A 178 -15.89 6.54 -24.52
C VAL A 178 -16.47 5.18 -24.91
N LEU A 179 -16.41 4.18 -24.03
CA LEU A 179 -16.95 2.84 -24.27
C LEU A 179 -18.48 2.87 -24.39
N THR A 180 -19.16 3.59 -23.50
CA THR A 180 -20.63 3.75 -23.58
C THR A 180 -21.02 4.48 -24.86
N ARG A 181 -20.34 5.58 -25.24
CA ARG A 181 -20.64 6.28 -26.49
C ARG A 181 -20.42 5.41 -27.73
N THR A 182 -19.32 4.66 -27.78
CA THR A 182 -18.99 3.80 -28.95
C THR A 182 -19.88 2.58 -29.07
N LEU A 183 -20.35 2.00 -27.96
CA LEU A 183 -21.29 0.88 -27.96
C LEU A 183 -22.75 1.33 -28.19
N LEU A 184 -23.16 2.47 -27.63
CA LEU A 184 -24.54 2.97 -27.73
C LEU A 184 -24.83 3.79 -29.00
N GLN A 185 -23.83 4.35 -29.68
CA GLN A 185 -24.05 5.10 -30.94
C GLN A 185 -24.62 4.25 -32.09
N GLY A 186 -24.55 2.91 -32.01
CA GLY A 186 -25.04 2.01 -33.06
C GLY A 186 -26.25 1.16 -32.70
N LYS A 187 -26.78 1.29 -31.47
CA LYS A 187 -28.00 0.60 -31.06
C LYS A 187 -28.95 1.65 -30.51
N ARG A 188 -29.93 2.08 -31.33
CA ARG A 188 -31.15 2.70 -30.77
C ARG A 188 -31.59 1.77 -29.65
N THR A 189 -31.63 2.29 -28.43
CA THR A 189 -32.08 1.55 -27.26
C THR A 189 -33.43 0.96 -27.62
N ARG A 190 -33.52 -0.37 -27.69
CA ARG A 190 -34.76 -1.12 -27.98
C ARG A 190 -35.85 -0.90 -26.91
N TRP A 191 -35.59 0.01 -25.97
CA TRP A 191 -36.52 0.63 -25.04
C TRP A 191 -37.51 1.60 -25.70
N GLN A 192 -37.28 2.03 -26.94
CA GLN A 192 -38.31 2.71 -27.75
C GLN A 192 -39.24 1.74 -28.49
N GLN A 193 -39.12 0.42 -28.27
CA GLN A 193 -40.00 -0.59 -28.87
C GLN A 193 -40.52 -1.53 -27.78
N SER A 194 -41.42 -1.03 -26.92
CA SER A 194 -42.47 -1.88 -26.34
C SER A 194 -43.76 -1.67 -27.14
N PRO A 195 -44.10 -2.58 -28.07
CA PRO A 195 -45.28 -2.48 -28.90
C PRO A 195 -46.45 -3.20 -28.23
N PHE A 196 -47.49 -2.48 -27.88
CA PHE A 196 -48.91 -2.81 -28.13
C PHE A 196 -49.73 -1.94 -27.20
N LEU A 197 -50.35 -0.89 -27.74
CA LEU A 197 -51.79 -0.69 -27.61
C LEU A 197 -52.16 0.40 -28.62
N LEU A 198 -52.83 -0.09 -29.68
CA LEU A 198 -53.73 0.65 -30.58
C LEU A 198 -53.09 1.34 -31.79
N THR A 199 -53.26 0.62 -32.91
CA THR A 199 -53.33 1.04 -34.32
C THR A 199 -52.07 0.88 -35.18
N ALA A 200 -52.29 0.19 -36.30
CA ALA A 200 -51.46 0.12 -37.50
C ALA A 200 -50.14 -0.68 -37.43
N SER A 201 -50.28 -1.96 -37.76
CA SER A 201 -49.25 -2.80 -38.36
C SER A 201 -48.64 -2.15 -39.62
N LYS A 202 -47.50 -1.46 -39.48
CA LYS A 202 -46.46 -1.38 -40.51
C LYS A 202 -45.09 -1.30 -39.83
N PRO A 203 -44.13 -2.19 -40.15
CA PRO A 203 -42.76 -1.98 -39.73
C PRO A 203 -42.24 -0.68 -40.38
N VAL A 204 -41.70 0.23 -39.56
CA VAL A 204 -41.02 1.43 -40.03
C VAL A 204 -39.64 0.99 -40.55
N PRO A 205 -39.31 1.19 -41.83
CA PRO A 205 -38.06 0.75 -42.39
C PRO A 205 -36.88 1.59 -41.88
N GLU A 206 -35.71 0.95 -41.79
CA GLU A 206 -34.46 1.59 -41.38
C GLU A 206 -34.09 2.72 -42.35
N GLU A 207 -33.39 3.75 -41.86
CA GLU A 207 -33.05 4.97 -42.61
C GLU A 207 -32.30 4.73 -43.93
N GLU A 208 -31.80 3.52 -44.21
CA GLU A 208 -31.20 3.15 -45.50
C GLU A 208 -32.24 2.91 -46.64
N GLU A 209 -33.54 2.68 -46.36
CA GLU A 209 -34.56 2.47 -47.42
C GLU A 209 -35.22 3.76 -47.95
N ARG A 210 -34.94 4.92 -47.34
CA ARG A 210 -35.52 6.21 -47.77
C ARG A 210 -34.71 6.91 -48.87
N GLU A 211 -33.44 6.60 -49.02
CA GLU A 211 -32.58 7.21 -50.06
C GLU A 211 -32.63 6.47 -51.40
N GLU A 212 -33.30 5.30 -51.48
CA GLU A 212 -33.46 4.53 -52.73
C GLU A 212 -34.78 4.84 -53.49
N LYS A 213 -35.57 5.80 -53.01
CA LYS A 213 -36.86 6.20 -53.62
C LYS A 213 -37.02 7.71 -53.82
N GLU A 214 -35.96 8.36 -54.27
CA GLU A 214 -36.07 9.59 -55.09
C GLU A 214 -35.55 9.32 -56.50
#